data_AF-T0I3N6-F1
#
_entry.id   AF-T0I3N6-F1
#
_cell.length_a   1.000
_cell.length_b   1.000
_cell.length_c   1.000
_cell.angle_alpha   90.00
_cell.angle_beta   90.00
_cell.angle_gamma   90.00
#
_symmetry.space_group_name_H-M   'P 1'
#
loop_
_entity.id
_entity.type
_entity.pdbx_description
1 polymer ?
#
loop_
_entity_poly.entity_id
_entity_poly.type
_entity_poly.pdbx_seq_one_letter_code
_entity_poly.pdbx_strand_id
1 'polypeptide(L)'
;MTPNDQPDSMTGDEALTAARHNMPVFKQMLDAQDGCVPCKLCGGKAIITDAGIGAGYYIRCSNHVNFRASRGCMIDGCRLGGWAYNVMDWWNRLHSPTPSSADNALREAVEPWADFHGELPDYDHPLRCVFESGIQYAVGLLAETLCVEDYEVCDGTEEFDGDLGGTLFNIVLAAMPVDEHGDPLHPEQVRAALASSPAAEAEPASVAGEADPLEVGFWKEKAEHAERERDVWKERAMDLRLSKPAPVEAGALRETCEHLESQLDLGHATIFLTPGKARTILAALSKPTPVEAGTLREALAARLCDDFTAREIAGQEYAPSFEESADHVQDYWRALAEVALSQPGSSESGGWLPIETAPKDGTVIGWVPCAKRGDRIELVKLRNGKPFTVGSEFAFDRPPVTHWMPLPSIPSSKER
;
A
#
# COMPACT_ATOMS: atom_id res chain seq x y z
N MET A 1 42.68 4.51 -6.38
CA MET A 1 41.55 3.57 -6.24
C MET A 1 42.13 2.27 -5.75
N THR A 2 41.95 2.00 -4.47
CA THR A 2 42.36 0.74 -3.83
C THR A 2 41.36 -0.36 -4.19
N PRO A 3 41.78 -1.61 -4.43
CA PRO A 3 40.91 -2.69 -4.93
C PRO A 3 39.86 -3.23 -3.93
N ASN A 4 39.59 -2.56 -2.80
CA ASN A 4 38.93 -3.18 -1.64
C ASN A 4 37.63 -2.50 -1.16
N ASP A 5 37.05 -1.56 -1.93
CA ASP A 5 35.80 -0.89 -1.57
C ASP A 5 34.61 -1.43 -2.41
N GLN A 6 34.38 -2.75 -2.39
CA GLN A 6 33.08 -3.29 -2.83
C GLN A 6 32.18 -3.47 -1.61
N PRO A 7 30.97 -2.88 -1.59
CA PRO A 7 30.05 -3.01 -0.45
C PRO A 7 29.56 -4.46 -0.32
N ASP A 8 29.89 -5.11 0.79
CA ASP A 8 29.57 -6.51 1.12
C ASP A 8 28.05 -6.82 1.29
N SER A 9 27.15 -5.92 0.88
CA SER A 9 25.72 -6.03 1.18
C SER A 9 24.76 -5.78 0.01
N MET A 10 25.22 -5.74 -1.25
CA MET A 10 24.29 -5.70 -2.37
C MET A 10 23.66 -7.09 -2.56
N THR A 11 22.33 -7.16 -2.52
CA THR A 11 21.63 -8.42 -2.85
C THR A 11 21.95 -8.82 -4.31
N GLY A 12 21.84 -10.11 -4.62
CA GLY A 12 22.19 -10.61 -5.96
C GLY A 12 21.50 -9.85 -7.10
N ASP A 13 20.25 -9.43 -6.90
CA ASP A 13 19.47 -8.66 -7.87
C ASP A 13 19.97 -7.22 -8.05
N GLU A 14 20.46 -6.60 -6.98
CA GLU A 14 21.00 -5.26 -7.02
C GLU A 14 22.35 -5.22 -7.73
N ALA A 15 23.22 -6.19 -7.45
CA ALA A 15 24.49 -6.37 -8.13
C ALA A 15 24.27 -6.60 -9.63
N LEU A 16 23.28 -7.44 -9.99
CA LEU A 16 22.92 -7.70 -11.38
C LEU A 16 22.39 -6.42 -12.07
N THR A 17 21.52 -5.66 -11.40
CA THR A 17 20.97 -4.42 -11.94
C THR A 17 22.06 -3.36 -12.16
N ALA A 18 22.97 -3.20 -11.19
CA ALA A 18 24.12 -2.30 -11.31
C ALA A 18 25.06 -2.72 -12.45
N ALA A 19 25.34 -4.03 -12.58
CA ALA A 19 26.13 -4.57 -13.68
C ALA A 19 25.50 -4.26 -15.05
N ARG A 20 24.17 -4.41 -15.16
CA ARG A 20 23.41 -4.13 -16.39
C ARG A 20 23.42 -2.65 -16.76
N HIS A 21 23.31 -1.74 -15.80
CA HIS A 21 23.40 -0.30 -16.05
C HIS A 21 24.75 0.14 -16.61
N ASN A 22 25.83 -0.55 -16.24
CA ASN A 22 27.18 -0.24 -16.69
C ASN A 22 27.53 -0.85 -18.07
N MET A 23 26.65 -1.67 -18.66
CA MET A 23 26.90 -2.23 -19.99
C MET A 23 26.65 -1.20 -21.09
N PRO A 24 27.36 -1.25 -22.24
CA PRO A 24 27.00 -0.47 -23.41
C PRO A 24 25.57 -0.75 -23.87
N VAL A 25 24.85 0.27 -24.36
CA VAL A 25 23.43 0.17 -24.75
C VAL A 25 23.14 -1.03 -25.67
N PHE A 26 23.98 -1.25 -26.68
CA PHE A 26 23.84 -2.40 -27.59
C PHE A 26 23.97 -3.75 -26.87
N LYS A 27 24.88 -3.85 -25.89
CA LYS A 27 25.05 -5.06 -25.08
C LYS A 27 23.86 -5.29 -24.14
N GLN A 28 23.30 -4.21 -23.57
CA GLN A 28 22.07 -4.30 -22.77
C GLN A 28 20.89 -4.81 -23.61
N MET A 29 20.77 -4.36 -24.87
CA MET A 29 19.74 -4.82 -25.78
C MET A 29 19.87 -6.33 -26.06
N LEU A 30 21.09 -6.81 -26.32
CA LEU A 30 21.33 -8.24 -26.54
C LEU A 30 21.07 -9.07 -25.27
N ASP A 31 21.52 -8.61 -24.10
CA ASP A 31 21.26 -9.28 -22.81
C ASP A 31 19.76 -9.35 -22.51
N ALA A 32 19.03 -8.25 -22.72
CA ALA A 32 17.59 -8.20 -22.57
C ALA A 32 16.87 -9.16 -23.55
N GLN A 33 17.35 -9.26 -24.79
CA GLN A 33 16.81 -10.18 -25.79
C GLN A 33 17.02 -11.65 -25.39
N ASP A 34 18.19 -11.97 -24.83
CA ASP A 34 18.51 -13.32 -24.35
C ASP A 34 17.71 -13.69 -23.09
N GLY A 35 17.32 -12.70 -22.27
CA GLY A 35 16.44 -12.85 -21.11
C GLY A 35 14.93 -12.97 -21.44
N CYS A 36 14.54 -12.79 -22.70
CA CYS A 36 13.15 -12.95 -23.13
C CYS A 36 12.73 -14.43 -23.21
N VAL A 37 11.59 -14.78 -22.62
CA VAL A 37 10.98 -16.10 -22.77
C VAL A 37 10.49 -16.33 -24.22
N PRO A 38 10.40 -17.56 -24.72
CA PRO A 38 9.87 -17.82 -26.06
C PRO A 38 8.41 -17.33 -26.23
N CYS A 39 8.04 -16.82 -27.41
CA CYS A 39 6.65 -16.38 -27.70
C CYS A 39 5.69 -17.54 -27.44
N LYS A 40 4.80 -17.38 -26.46
CA LYS A 40 3.78 -18.36 -26.07
C LYS A 40 2.96 -18.96 -27.22
N LEU A 41 2.77 -18.19 -28.29
CA LEU A 41 1.94 -18.60 -29.43
C LEU A 41 2.69 -19.47 -30.46
N CYS A 42 4.01 -19.31 -30.60
CA CYS A 42 4.75 -19.96 -31.69
C CYS A 42 6.15 -20.46 -31.34
N GLY A 43 6.58 -20.30 -30.09
CA GLY A 43 7.94 -20.63 -29.62
C GLY A 43 9.06 -19.76 -30.21
N GLY A 44 8.73 -18.74 -31.02
CA GLY A 44 9.72 -17.84 -31.61
C GLY A 44 10.40 -16.96 -30.55
N LYS A 45 11.67 -16.63 -30.77
CA LYS A 45 12.44 -15.76 -29.86
C LYS A 45 12.00 -14.30 -30.00
N ALA A 46 12.16 -13.51 -28.94
CA ALA A 46 12.07 -12.05 -29.06
C ALA A 46 13.25 -11.54 -29.92
N ILE A 47 12.99 -10.56 -30.77
CA ILE A 47 14.00 -9.77 -31.45
C ILE A 47 13.82 -8.33 -31.02
N ILE A 48 14.80 -7.78 -30.31
CA ILE A 48 14.84 -6.39 -29.88
C ILE A 48 15.82 -5.64 -30.78
N THR A 49 15.39 -4.56 -31.40
CA THR A 49 16.22 -3.70 -32.24
C THR A 49 16.15 -2.26 -31.78
N ASP A 50 17.29 -1.58 -31.74
CA ASP A 50 17.38 -0.16 -31.40
C ASP A 50 16.53 0.69 -32.37
N ALA A 51 15.68 1.56 -31.82
CA ALA A 51 14.85 2.48 -32.61
C ALA A 51 15.60 3.78 -32.98
N GLY A 52 16.85 3.92 -32.56
CA GLY A 52 17.70 5.09 -32.73
C GLY A 52 17.93 5.83 -31.42
N ILE A 53 18.89 6.76 -31.43
CA ILE A 53 19.34 7.49 -30.24
C ILE A 53 18.15 8.17 -29.55
N GLY A 54 17.83 7.72 -28.33
CA GLY A 54 16.72 8.25 -27.52
C GLY A 54 15.32 7.83 -27.97
N ALA A 55 15.20 6.98 -28.99
CA ALA A 55 13.90 6.57 -29.53
C ALA A 55 13.32 5.33 -28.86
N GLY A 56 14.10 4.59 -28.05
CA GLY A 56 13.68 3.35 -27.41
C GLY A 56 14.03 2.12 -28.26
N TYR A 57 13.20 1.08 -28.21
CA TYR A 57 13.44 -0.17 -28.94
C TYR A 57 12.19 -0.62 -29.67
N TYR A 58 12.39 -1.28 -30.81
CA TYR A 58 11.36 -2.12 -31.42
C TYR A 58 11.53 -3.54 -30.90
N ILE A 59 10.42 -4.20 -30.59
CA ILE A 59 10.40 -5.63 -30.28
C ILE A 59 9.47 -6.35 -31.24
N ARG A 60 9.87 -7.53 -31.68
CA ARG A 60 9.05 -8.42 -32.52
C ARG A 60 9.37 -9.88 -32.27
N CYS A 61 8.47 -10.77 -32.68
CA CYS A 61 8.74 -12.21 -32.68
C CYS A 61 9.64 -12.61 -33.87
N SER A 62 10.60 -13.51 -33.67
CA SER A 62 11.43 -14.06 -34.74
C SER A 62 10.61 -14.73 -35.85
N ASN A 63 9.45 -15.28 -35.49
CA ASN A 63 8.57 -15.97 -36.42
C ASN A 63 7.49 -15.06 -37.00
N HIS A 64 7.49 -13.74 -36.76
CA HIS A 64 6.43 -12.82 -37.24
C HIS A 64 6.16 -12.94 -38.74
N VAL A 65 7.20 -13.14 -39.56
CA VAL A 65 7.08 -13.32 -41.02
C VAL A 65 6.27 -14.56 -41.43
N ASN A 66 6.20 -15.57 -40.57
CA ASN A 66 5.51 -16.84 -40.83
C ASN A 66 4.02 -16.78 -40.45
N PHE A 67 3.59 -15.72 -39.75
CA PHE A 67 2.20 -15.56 -39.31
C PHE A 67 1.55 -14.40 -40.06
N ARG A 68 0.30 -14.59 -40.48
CA ARG A 68 -0.51 -13.47 -40.98
C ARG A 68 -0.79 -12.54 -39.79
N ALA A 69 -0.64 -11.23 -39.99
CA ALA A 69 -0.88 -10.20 -38.96
C ALA A 69 -2.25 -10.32 -38.26
N SER A 70 -3.23 -10.98 -38.88
CA SER A 70 -4.56 -11.22 -38.32
C SER A 70 -4.73 -12.53 -37.54
N ARG A 71 -3.73 -13.45 -37.50
CA ARG A 71 -3.87 -14.81 -36.93
C ARG A 71 -2.62 -15.39 -36.21
N GLY A 72 -1.66 -14.59 -35.72
CA GLY A 72 -0.55 -15.12 -34.88
C GLY A 72 0.49 -14.07 -34.43
N CYS A 73 1.23 -14.39 -33.34
CA CYS A 73 2.17 -13.57 -32.53
C CYS A 73 2.19 -12.06 -32.90
N MET A 74 1.24 -11.30 -32.31
CA MET A 74 0.78 -9.94 -32.68
C MET A 74 1.80 -8.81 -32.63
N ILE A 75 3.04 -9.06 -32.23
CA ILE A 75 4.00 -7.98 -32.01
C ILE A 75 4.91 -7.89 -33.23
N ASP A 76 4.54 -7.00 -34.15
CA ASP A 76 5.42 -6.56 -35.22
C ASP A 76 5.78 -5.09 -35.00
N GLY A 77 7.07 -4.83 -34.74
CA GLY A 77 7.62 -3.48 -34.70
C GLY A 77 6.97 -2.57 -33.65
N CYS A 78 6.48 -3.10 -32.53
CA CYS A 78 5.99 -2.25 -31.45
C CYS A 78 7.16 -1.46 -30.87
N ARG A 79 7.07 -0.12 -31.00
CA ARG A 79 8.04 0.79 -30.40
C ARG A 79 7.72 0.96 -28.92
N LEU A 80 8.68 0.62 -28.08
CA LEU A 80 8.62 0.82 -26.64
C LEU A 80 9.72 1.79 -26.23
N GLY A 81 9.32 2.87 -25.55
CA GLY A 81 10.27 3.81 -24.97
C GLY A 81 10.94 3.23 -23.72
N GLY A 82 12.13 3.74 -23.39
CA GLY A 82 12.82 3.42 -22.14
C GLY A 82 13.97 2.43 -22.30
N TRP A 83 14.25 1.70 -21.21
CA TRP A 83 15.40 0.82 -21.07
C TRP A 83 15.15 -0.56 -21.69
N ALA A 84 16.18 -1.24 -22.20
CA ALA A 84 16.01 -2.53 -22.90
C ALA A 84 15.33 -3.60 -22.03
N TYR A 85 15.58 -3.61 -20.72
CA TYR A 85 14.97 -4.57 -19.80
C TYR A 85 13.49 -4.29 -19.53
N ASN A 86 13.02 -3.05 -19.69
CA ASN A 86 11.57 -2.77 -19.65
C ASN A 86 10.85 -3.48 -20.80
N VAL A 87 11.53 -3.58 -21.95
CA VAL A 87 11.01 -4.27 -23.14
C VAL A 87 11.02 -5.78 -22.94
N MET A 88 12.06 -6.32 -22.31
CA MET A 88 12.12 -7.71 -21.87
C MET A 88 11.01 -8.05 -20.87
N ASP A 89 10.82 -7.24 -19.83
CA ASP A 89 9.79 -7.47 -18.82
C ASP A 89 8.40 -7.44 -19.42
N TRP A 90 8.14 -6.48 -20.32
CA TRP A 90 6.88 -6.39 -21.04
C TRP A 90 6.63 -7.65 -21.88
N TRP A 91 7.65 -8.10 -22.62
CA TRP A 91 7.57 -9.33 -23.42
C TRP A 91 7.31 -10.56 -22.54
N ASN A 92 8.04 -10.69 -21.44
CA ASN A 92 7.91 -11.80 -20.50
C ASN A 92 6.52 -11.81 -19.87
N ARG A 93 5.96 -10.67 -19.48
CA ARG A 93 4.57 -10.63 -18.96
C ARG A 93 3.55 -11.14 -19.98
N LEU A 94 3.73 -10.83 -21.26
CA LEU A 94 2.82 -11.28 -22.31
C LEU A 94 2.98 -12.76 -22.67
N HIS A 95 4.21 -13.28 -22.60
CA HIS A 95 4.55 -14.61 -23.12
C HIS A 95 4.91 -15.64 -22.05
N SER A 96 5.01 -15.25 -20.79
CA SER A 96 5.11 -16.19 -19.68
C SER A 96 3.91 -17.13 -19.69
N PRO A 97 4.10 -18.39 -19.25
CA PRO A 97 2.98 -19.30 -19.03
C PRO A 97 1.93 -18.58 -18.19
N THR A 98 0.64 -18.77 -18.53
CA THR A 98 -0.40 -18.38 -17.58
C THR A 98 -0.10 -19.16 -16.30
N PRO A 99 -0.16 -18.54 -15.10
CA PRO A 99 -0.07 -19.27 -13.85
C PRO A 99 -0.90 -20.54 -13.94
N SER A 100 -0.31 -21.65 -13.49
CA SER A 100 -0.90 -22.98 -13.66
C SER A 100 -2.28 -23.03 -13.01
N SER A 101 -3.11 -24.02 -13.36
CA SER A 101 -4.40 -24.20 -12.70
C SER A 101 -4.23 -24.38 -11.18
N ALA A 102 -3.09 -24.89 -10.72
CA ALA A 102 -2.75 -24.97 -9.29
C ALA A 102 -2.50 -23.60 -8.67
N ASP A 103 -1.79 -22.69 -9.36
CA ASP A 103 -1.57 -21.33 -8.88
C ASP A 103 -2.87 -20.53 -8.82
N ASN A 104 -3.76 -20.73 -9.80
CA ASN A 104 -5.09 -20.11 -9.78
C ASN A 104 -5.95 -20.71 -8.66
N ALA A 105 -5.92 -22.02 -8.45
CA ALA A 105 -6.65 -22.67 -7.36
C ALA A 105 -6.15 -22.21 -5.98
N LEU A 106 -4.84 -22.05 -5.80
CA LEU A 106 -4.27 -21.50 -4.58
C LEU A 106 -4.71 -20.04 -4.39
N ARG A 107 -4.63 -19.22 -5.44
CA ARG A 107 -5.04 -17.82 -5.38
C ARG A 107 -6.54 -17.69 -5.07
N GLU A 108 -7.39 -18.46 -5.73
CA GLU A 108 -8.84 -18.52 -5.45
C GLU A 108 -9.13 -19.04 -4.04
N ALA A 109 -8.33 -19.99 -3.54
CA ALA A 109 -8.46 -20.48 -2.16
C ALA A 109 -8.07 -19.43 -1.12
N VAL A 110 -7.10 -18.55 -1.42
CA VAL A 110 -6.58 -17.53 -0.49
C VAL A 110 -7.32 -16.18 -0.61
N GLU A 111 -7.91 -15.87 -1.77
CA GLU A 111 -8.55 -14.57 -2.04
C GLU A 111 -9.62 -14.17 -1.01
N PRO A 112 -10.52 -15.06 -0.53
CA PRO A 112 -11.50 -14.70 0.50
C PRO A 112 -10.87 -14.33 1.85
N TRP A 113 -9.62 -14.75 2.06
CA TRP A 113 -8.90 -14.66 3.32
C TRP A 113 -7.90 -13.49 3.38
N ALA A 114 -7.61 -12.86 2.25
CA ALA A 114 -6.59 -11.81 2.16
C ALA A 114 -6.91 -10.58 3.04
N ASP A 115 -8.19 -10.26 3.18
CA ASP A 115 -8.70 -9.14 3.97
C ASP A 115 -9.69 -9.62 5.05
N PHE A 116 -9.67 -10.92 5.39
CA PHE A 116 -10.63 -11.50 6.32
C PHE A 116 -10.26 -11.20 7.78
N HIS A 117 -11.19 -10.57 8.50
CA HIS A 117 -11.12 -10.33 9.93
C HIS A 117 -12.28 -11.08 10.59
N GLY A 118 -12.03 -12.28 11.10
CA GLY A 118 -13.05 -13.12 11.74
C GLY A 118 -12.49 -14.43 12.26
N GLU A 119 -13.36 -15.40 12.51
CA GLU A 119 -13.00 -16.73 13.01
C GLU A 119 -12.06 -17.47 12.05
N LEU A 120 -11.07 -18.14 12.61
CA LEU A 120 -10.12 -18.92 11.83
C LEU A 120 -10.83 -19.98 10.99
N PRO A 121 -10.26 -20.37 9.83
CA PRO A 121 -10.77 -21.50 9.07
C PRO A 121 -10.95 -22.74 9.96
N ASP A 122 -11.94 -23.59 9.64
CA ASP A 122 -12.11 -24.89 10.29
C ASP A 122 -10.80 -25.68 10.30
N TYR A 123 -10.61 -26.55 11.28
CA TYR A 123 -9.38 -27.36 11.41
C TYR A 123 -9.06 -28.20 10.17
N ASP A 124 -10.07 -28.65 9.42
CA ASP A 124 -9.91 -29.43 8.19
C ASP A 124 -9.61 -28.56 6.95
N HIS A 125 -9.66 -27.24 7.07
CA HIS A 125 -9.42 -26.33 5.96
C HIS A 125 -7.92 -26.29 5.60
N PRO A 126 -7.53 -26.39 4.30
CA PRO A 126 -6.13 -26.48 3.90
C PRO A 126 -5.29 -25.24 4.24
N LEU A 127 -5.94 -24.09 4.50
CA LEU A 127 -5.26 -22.86 4.94
C LEU A 127 -5.12 -22.74 6.47
N ARG A 128 -5.72 -23.63 7.27
CA ARG A 128 -5.64 -23.57 8.73
C ARG A 128 -4.19 -23.48 9.21
N CYS A 129 -3.32 -24.35 8.71
CA CYS A 129 -1.91 -24.38 9.09
C CYS A 129 -1.15 -23.09 8.71
N VAL A 130 -1.57 -22.41 7.64
CA VAL A 130 -0.97 -21.14 7.21
C VAL A 130 -1.35 -20.04 8.19
N PHE A 131 -2.63 -19.97 8.57
CA PHE A 131 -3.13 -19.01 9.55
C PHE A 131 -2.51 -19.23 10.93
N GLU A 132 -2.44 -20.48 11.40
CA GLU A 132 -1.78 -20.81 12.67
C GLU A 132 -0.30 -20.41 12.67
N SER A 133 0.41 -20.65 11.57
CA SER A 133 1.81 -20.21 11.43
C SER A 133 1.93 -18.68 11.45
N GLY A 134 0.98 -17.97 10.83
CA GLY A 134 0.91 -16.51 10.86
C GLY A 134 0.65 -15.94 12.25
N ILE A 135 -0.22 -16.60 13.03
CA ILE A 135 -0.48 -16.25 14.44
C ILE A 135 0.79 -16.46 15.27
N GLN A 136 1.44 -17.62 15.15
CA GLN A 136 2.69 -17.89 15.88
C GLN A 136 3.78 -16.87 15.53
N TYR A 137 3.88 -16.47 14.26
CA TYR A 137 4.77 -15.40 13.84
C TYR A 137 4.40 -14.06 14.49
N ALA A 138 3.12 -13.69 14.54
CA ALA A 138 2.66 -12.46 15.19
C ALA A 138 2.92 -12.46 16.71
N VAL A 139 2.75 -13.61 17.36
CA VAL A 139 3.10 -13.81 18.79
C VAL A 139 4.61 -13.59 19.01
N GLY A 140 5.46 -14.17 18.16
CA GLY A 140 6.90 -13.96 18.21
C GLY A 140 7.29 -12.49 17.98
N LEU A 141 6.66 -11.84 17.00
CA LEU A 141 6.87 -10.43 16.71
C LEU A 141 6.45 -9.53 17.89
N LEU A 142 5.36 -9.87 18.60
CA LEU A 142 4.93 -9.15 19.80
C LEU A 142 5.98 -9.28 20.92
N ALA A 143 6.45 -10.50 21.18
CA ALA A 143 7.47 -10.74 22.20
C ALA A 143 8.77 -9.98 21.88
N GLU A 144 9.23 -10.03 20.63
CA GLU A 144 10.40 -9.27 20.17
C GLU A 144 10.20 -7.76 20.33
N THR A 145 9.02 -7.24 19.94
CA THR A 145 8.70 -5.80 20.03
C THR A 145 8.69 -5.31 21.47
N LEU A 146 8.22 -6.14 22.40
CA LEU A 146 8.19 -5.85 23.82
C LEU A 146 9.49 -6.24 24.55
N CYS A 147 10.52 -6.70 23.82
CA CYS A 147 11.80 -7.16 24.36
C CYS A 147 11.65 -8.28 25.42
N VAL A 148 10.69 -9.18 25.23
CA VAL A 148 10.43 -10.33 26.12
C VAL A 148 11.12 -11.58 25.54
N GLU A 149 12.20 -12.00 26.17
CA GLU A 149 12.95 -13.20 25.77
C GLU A 149 12.41 -14.49 26.40
N ASP A 150 11.79 -14.39 27.57
CA ASP A 150 11.32 -15.54 28.36
C ASP A 150 9.84 -15.35 28.72
N TYR A 151 8.97 -16.13 28.07
CA TYR A 151 7.54 -16.19 28.35
C TYR A 151 7.07 -17.64 28.26
N GLU A 152 6.12 -17.99 29.12
CA GLU A 152 5.51 -19.31 29.13
C GLU A 152 4.47 -19.41 28.00
N VAL A 153 4.68 -20.33 27.07
CA VAL A 153 3.68 -20.69 26.06
C VAL A 153 2.68 -21.63 26.72
N CYS A 154 1.38 -21.36 26.58
CA CYS A 154 0.36 -22.28 27.10
C CYS A 154 0.50 -23.68 26.47
N ASP A 155 0.18 -24.71 27.23
CA ASP A 155 0.57 -26.09 26.95
C ASP A 155 -0.34 -26.82 25.94
N GLY A 156 -1.38 -26.15 25.43
CA GLY A 156 -2.31 -26.77 24.48
C GLY A 156 -3.48 -27.48 25.14
N THR A 157 -3.71 -27.29 26.45
CA THR A 157 -4.76 -27.99 27.19
C THR A 157 -6.13 -27.32 27.10
N GLU A 158 -6.17 -26.05 26.67
CA GLU A 158 -7.41 -25.31 26.45
C GLU A 158 -7.82 -25.29 24.97
N GLU A 159 -8.92 -24.60 24.66
CA GLU A 159 -9.25 -24.29 23.26
C GLU A 159 -8.19 -23.33 22.71
N PHE A 160 -7.97 -23.36 21.39
CA PHE A 160 -6.91 -22.58 20.73
C PHE A 160 -6.92 -21.09 21.13
N ASP A 161 -8.10 -20.50 21.27
CA ASP A 161 -8.25 -19.10 21.67
C ASP A 161 -7.86 -18.86 23.14
N GLY A 162 -8.07 -19.85 24.01
CA GLY A 162 -7.62 -19.85 25.41
C GLY A 162 -6.10 -19.92 25.51
N ASP A 163 -5.47 -20.88 24.83
CA ASP A 163 -4.01 -21.04 24.84
C ASP A 163 -3.29 -19.86 24.17
N LEU A 164 -3.83 -19.36 23.06
CA LEU A 164 -3.30 -18.18 22.39
C LEU A 164 -3.47 -16.93 23.27
N GLY A 165 -4.66 -16.75 23.85
CA GLY A 165 -4.95 -15.65 24.77
C GLY A 165 -4.02 -15.67 25.98
N GLY A 166 -3.81 -16.83 26.59
CA GLY A 166 -2.89 -17.02 27.70
C GLY A 166 -1.43 -16.75 27.32
N THR A 167 -0.99 -17.22 26.14
CA THR A 167 0.36 -16.95 25.65
C THR A 167 0.59 -15.45 25.40
N LEU A 168 -0.37 -14.77 24.75
CA LEU A 168 -0.31 -13.32 24.55
C LEU A 168 -0.30 -12.57 25.89
N PHE A 169 -1.11 -13.02 26.85
CA PHE A 169 -1.15 -12.45 28.19
C PHE A 169 0.18 -12.64 28.94
N ASN A 170 0.81 -13.81 28.84
CA ASN A 170 2.12 -14.08 29.46
C ASN A 170 3.23 -13.19 28.88
N ILE A 171 3.24 -12.97 27.56
CA ILE A 171 4.18 -12.02 26.93
C ILE A 171 3.97 -10.62 27.49
N VAL A 172 2.71 -10.17 27.54
CA VAL A 172 2.39 -8.84 28.02
C VAL A 172 2.77 -8.68 29.50
N LEU A 173 2.43 -9.64 30.34
CA LEU A 173 2.81 -9.63 31.76
C LEU A 173 4.33 -9.58 31.95
N ALA A 174 5.09 -10.33 31.16
CA ALA A 174 6.55 -10.32 31.21
C ALA A 174 7.15 -8.97 30.77
N ALA A 175 6.45 -8.23 29.90
CA ALA A 175 6.83 -6.88 29.48
C ALA A 175 6.45 -5.79 30.49
N MET A 176 5.55 -6.08 31.44
CA MET A 176 5.08 -5.07 32.39
C MET A 176 6.19 -4.67 33.36
N PRO A 177 6.28 -3.39 33.75
CA PRO A 177 7.20 -2.99 34.78
C PRO A 177 6.83 -3.69 36.10
N VAL A 178 7.83 -4.18 36.80
CA VAL A 178 7.66 -4.85 38.10
C VAL A 178 7.84 -3.88 39.26
N ASP A 179 7.19 -4.18 40.37
CA ASP A 179 7.36 -3.44 41.63
C ASP A 179 8.63 -3.86 42.39
N GLU A 180 8.79 -3.37 43.63
CA GLU A 180 9.94 -3.69 44.48
C GLU A 180 10.00 -5.17 44.93
N HIS A 181 8.94 -5.93 44.73
CA HIS A 181 8.85 -7.35 45.03
C HIS A 181 9.05 -8.24 43.80
N GLY A 182 9.16 -7.63 42.61
CA GLY A 182 9.25 -8.34 41.34
C GLY A 182 7.89 -8.75 40.79
N ASP A 183 6.79 -8.25 41.37
CA ASP A 183 5.45 -8.52 40.88
C ASP A 183 5.09 -7.52 39.77
N PRO A 184 4.41 -7.93 38.68
CA PRO A 184 3.96 -7.01 37.64
C PRO A 184 3.05 -5.91 38.23
N LEU A 185 3.37 -4.64 37.95
CA LEU A 185 2.54 -3.51 38.40
C LEU A 185 1.14 -3.62 37.81
N HIS A 186 0.10 -3.38 38.62
CA HIS A 186 -1.27 -3.27 38.11
C HIS A 186 -1.35 -2.13 37.09
N PRO A 187 -2.18 -2.21 36.01
CA PRO A 187 -2.21 -1.14 35.00
C PRO A 187 -2.53 0.25 35.55
N GLU A 188 -3.29 0.35 36.63
CA GLU A 188 -3.52 1.62 37.34
C GLU A 188 -2.24 2.19 37.97
N GLN A 189 -1.37 1.32 38.52
CA GLN A 189 -0.07 1.71 39.07
C GLN A 189 0.90 2.10 37.96
N VAL A 190 0.88 1.42 36.81
CA VAL A 190 1.66 1.83 35.63
C VAL A 190 1.21 3.21 35.16
N ARG A 191 -0.09 3.45 35.04
CA ARG A 191 -0.64 4.77 34.68
C ARG A 191 -0.25 5.85 35.70
N ALA A 192 -0.32 5.54 36.99
CA ALA A 192 0.12 6.47 38.04
C ALA A 192 1.63 6.74 38.00
N ALA A 193 2.45 5.72 37.71
CA ALA A 193 3.90 5.86 37.55
C ALA A 193 4.26 6.70 36.32
N LEU A 194 3.57 6.51 35.20
CA LEU A 194 3.74 7.32 34.00
C LEU A 194 3.28 8.78 34.22
N ALA A 195 2.14 8.97 34.90
CA ALA A 195 1.61 10.30 35.21
C ALA A 195 2.47 11.07 36.23
N SER A 196 3.18 10.37 37.10
CA SER A 196 4.11 10.98 38.08
C SER A 196 5.53 11.13 37.54
N SER A 197 5.82 10.63 36.34
CA SER A 197 7.12 10.78 35.71
C SER A 197 7.33 12.25 35.27
N PRO A 198 8.36 12.94 35.79
CA PRO A 198 8.57 14.37 35.52
C PRO A 198 8.88 14.70 34.05
N ALA A 199 8.99 13.70 33.18
CA ALA A 199 9.13 13.86 31.73
C ALA A 199 7.89 14.51 31.08
N ALA A 200 6.71 14.46 31.70
CA ALA A 200 5.49 15.06 31.16
C ALA A 200 5.39 16.58 31.36
N GLU A 201 6.17 17.18 32.27
CA GLU A 201 6.12 18.61 32.61
C GLU A 201 7.33 19.42 32.11
N ALA A 202 8.27 18.80 31.39
CA ALA A 202 9.32 19.56 30.71
C ALA A 202 8.70 20.36 29.55
N GLU A 203 8.26 21.59 29.82
CA GLU A 203 7.97 22.57 28.77
C GLU A 203 9.13 22.58 27.77
N PRO A 204 8.88 22.55 26.45
CA PRO A 204 9.93 22.63 25.47
C PRO A 204 10.70 23.92 25.72
N ALA A 205 11.92 23.78 26.24
CA ALA A 205 12.78 24.91 26.54
C ALA A 205 12.81 25.80 25.29
N SER A 206 12.40 27.06 25.44
CA SER A 206 12.40 28.03 24.36
C SER A 206 13.84 28.21 23.87
N VAL A 207 14.19 27.50 22.80
CA VAL A 207 15.43 27.69 22.07
C VAL A 207 15.29 29.01 21.30
N ALA A 208 15.48 30.12 22.01
CA ALA A 208 15.76 31.43 21.43
C ALA A 208 17.21 31.46 20.90
N GLY A 209 17.54 30.48 20.05
CA GLY A 209 18.71 30.56 19.18
C GLY A 209 18.32 31.36 17.94
N GLU A 210 19.08 32.40 17.61
CA GLU A 210 19.00 33.10 16.33
C GLU A 210 18.89 32.09 15.18
N ALA A 211 17.71 32.02 14.55
CA ALA A 211 17.50 31.18 13.38
C ALA A 211 18.47 31.63 12.28
N ASP A 212 19.18 30.67 11.70
CA ASP A 212 20.15 30.91 10.63
C ASP A 212 19.46 31.68 9.48
N PRO A 213 19.97 32.86 9.08
CA PRO A 213 19.42 33.62 7.96
C PRO A 213 19.27 32.82 6.67
N LEU A 214 20.06 31.75 6.49
CA LEU A 214 19.94 30.83 5.35
C LEU A 214 18.67 29.99 5.41
N GLU A 215 18.25 29.58 6.60
CA GLU A 215 17.05 28.76 6.80
C GLU A 215 15.78 29.59 6.57
N VAL A 216 15.76 30.84 7.04
CA VAL A 216 14.66 31.79 6.80
C VAL A 216 14.52 32.10 5.29
N GLY A 217 15.63 32.23 4.57
CA GLY A 217 15.63 32.41 3.12
C GLY A 217 15.03 31.22 2.37
N PHE A 218 15.38 29.99 2.75
CA PHE A 218 14.88 28.77 2.15
C PHE A 218 13.36 28.61 2.28
N TRP A 219 12.80 28.89 3.46
CA TRP A 219 11.35 28.80 3.69
C TRP A 219 10.57 29.88 2.93
N LYS A 220 11.14 31.08 2.78
CA LYS A 220 10.55 32.15 1.98
C LYS A 220 10.49 31.79 0.50
N GLU A 221 11.56 31.20 -0.05
CA GLU A 221 11.61 30.77 -1.45
C GLU A 221 10.62 29.62 -1.73
N LYS A 222 10.46 28.67 -0.79
CA LYS A 222 9.44 27.61 -0.88
C LYS A 222 8.01 28.16 -0.89
N ALA A 223 7.71 29.16 -0.05
CA ALA A 223 6.39 29.79 -0.01
C ALA A 223 6.06 30.51 -1.33
N GLU A 224 7.02 31.25 -1.89
CA GLU A 224 6.89 31.94 -3.18
C GLU A 224 6.77 30.96 -4.37
N HIS A 225 7.38 29.77 -4.29
CA HIS A 225 7.19 28.71 -5.29
C HIS A 225 5.78 28.11 -5.23
N ALA A 226 5.29 27.78 -4.03
CA ALA A 226 3.96 27.21 -3.84
C ALA A 226 2.84 28.16 -4.32
N GLU A 227 3.02 29.47 -4.12
CA GLU A 227 2.09 30.49 -4.60
C GLU A 227 2.06 30.58 -6.13
N ARG A 228 3.21 30.46 -6.80
CA ARG A 228 3.30 30.41 -8.27
C ARG A 228 2.62 29.18 -8.87
N GLU A 229 2.80 28.00 -8.27
CA GLU A 229 2.13 26.78 -8.73
C GLU A 229 0.62 26.86 -8.59
N ARG A 230 0.13 27.42 -7.48
CA ARG A 230 -1.31 27.63 -7.24
C ARG A 230 -1.96 28.48 -8.34
N ASP A 231 -1.27 29.51 -8.83
CA ASP A 231 -1.80 30.40 -9.86
C ASP A 231 -1.79 29.75 -11.26
N VAL A 232 -0.78 28.93 -11.59
CA VAL A 232 -0.75 28.10 -12.82
C VAL A 232 -1.94 27.14 -12.85
N TRP A 233 -2.28 26.53 -11.71
CA TRP A 233 -3.43 25.62 -11.61
C TRP A 233 -4.77 26.33 -11.79
N LYS A 234 -4.90 27.58 -11.32
CA LYS A 234 -6.11 28.39 -11.54
C LYS A 234 -6.31 28.75 -13.01
N GLU A 235 -5.25 29.11 -13.72
CA GLU A 235 -5.31 29.45 -15.15
C GLU A 235 -5.73 28.24 -15.99
N ARG A 236 -5.13 27.06 -15.72
CA ARG A 236 -5.46 25.81 -16.41
C ARG A 236 -6.90 25.34 -16.17
N ALA A 237 -7.44 25.61 -14.99
CA ALA A 237 -8.84 25.33 -14.66
C ALA A 237 -9.82 26.28 -15.39
N MET A 238 -9.40 27.52 -15.70
CA MET A 238 -10.20 28.44 -16.51
C MET A 238 -10.22 28.03 -17.99
N ASP A 239 -9.09 27.58 -18.55
CA ASP A 239 -9.03 27.11 -19.94
C ASP A 239 -9.94 25.90 -20.19
N LEU A 240 -9.99 24.96 -19.23
CA LEU A 240 -10.88 23.80 -19.28
C LEU A 240 -12.37 24.20 -19.27
N ARG A 241 -12.74 25.30 -18.59
CA ARG A 241 -14.12 25.81 -18.57
C ARG A 241 -14.55 26.47 -19.89
N LEU A 242 -13.61 26.93 -20.71
CA LEU A 242 -13.91 27.61 -21.97
C LEU A 242 -14.06 26.66 -23.17
N SER A 243 -13.66 25.40 -23.04
CA SER A 243 -13.88 24.38 -24.07
C SER A 243 -15.32 23.83 -24.01
N LYS A 244 -16.19 24.24 -24.96
CA LYS A 244 -17.52 23.63 -25.14
C LYS A 244 -17.40 22.33 -25.95
N PRO A 245 -18.11 21.24 -25.58
CA PRO A 245 -18.19 20.05 -26.43
C PRO A 245 -19.04 20.33 -27.69
N ALA A 246 -18.73 19.61 -28.77
CA ALA A 246 -19.34 19.79 -30.09
C ALA A 246 -20.82 19.33 -30.13
N PRO A 247 -21.67 19.95 -30.97
CA PRO A 247 -23.14 19.77 -30.94
C PRO A 247 -23.66 18.38 -31.32
N VAL A 248 -22.81 17.46 -31.78
CA VAL A 248 -23.21 16.11 -32.21
C VAL A 248 -23.47 15.17 -31.02
N GLU A 249 -22.86 15.41 -29.86
CA GLU A 249 -23.02 14.56 -28.66
C GLU A 249 -24.29 14.88 -27.85
N ALA A 250 -24.90 16.05 -28.04
CA ALA A 250 -26.07 16.49 -27.29
C ALA A 250 -27.38 15.79 -27.74
N GLY A 251 -27.47 15.39 -29.01
CA GLY A 251 -28.65 14.70 -29.55
C GLY A 251 -28.78 13.25 -29.05
N ALA A 252 -27.67 12.50 -29.07
CA ALA A 252 -27.64 11.11 -28.65
C ALA A 252 -27.90 10.94 -27.13
N LEU A 253 -27.49 11.92 -26.32
CA LEU A 253 -27.79 11.92 -24.89
C LEU A 253 -29.29 12.09 -24.61
N ARG A 254 -29.98 12.92 -25.40
CA ARG A 254 -31.40 13.24 -25.20
C ARG A 254 -32.30 12.04 -25.49
N GLU A 255 -32.07 11.33 -26.60
CA GLU A 255 -32.78 10.08 -26.93
C GLU A 255 -32.54 8.98 -25.88
N THR A 256 -31.35 8.93 -25.30
CA THR A 256 -31.01 7.94 -24.27
C THR A 256 -31.74 8.23 -22.95
N CYS A 257 -31.89 9.50 -22.57
CA CYS A 257 -32.64 9.90 -21.39
C CYS A 257 -34.15 9.65 -21.54
N GLU A 258 -34.74 10.01 -22.68
CA GLU A 258 -36.18 9.78 -22.95
C GLU A 258 -36.54 8.28 -22.96
N HIS A 259 -35.62 7.43 -23.45
CA HIS A 259 -35.79 5.98 -23.41
C HIS A 259 -35.74 5.42 -21.96
N LEU A 260 -34.84 5.94 -21.12
CA LEU A 260 -34.67 5.51 -19.73
C LEU A 260 -35.85 5.95 -18.84
N GLU A 261 -36.40 7.14 -19.05
CA GLU A 261 -37.60 7.60 -18.35
C GLU A 261 -38.82 6.70 -18.67
N SER A 262 -38.97 6.27 -19.93
CA SER A 262 -40.07 5.35 -20.31
C SER A 262 -39.99 3.96 -19.67
N GLN A 263 -38.79 3.51 -19.28
CA GLN A 263 -38.59 2.21 -18.64
C GLN A 263 -38.78 2.26 -17.12
N LEU A 264 -38.59 3.43 -16.50
CA LEU A 264 -38.81 3.62 -15.06
C LEU A 264 -40.31 3.68 -14.70
N ASP A 265 -41.16 4.18 -15.60
CA ASP A 265 -42.62 4.24 -15.40
C ASP A 265 -43.34 2.87 -15.43
N LEU A 266 -42.65 1.80 -15.83
CA LEU A 266 -43.23 0.45 -15.95
C LEU A 266 -42.91 -0.49 -14.77
N GLY A 267 -42.26 0.01 -13.72
CA GLY A 267 -42.19 -0.65 -12.41
C GLY A 267 -41.48 -2.02 -12.34
N HIS A 268 -40.82 -2.48 -13.42
CA HIS A 268 -40.19 -3.79 -13.48
C HIS A 268 -38.90 -3.77 -14.32
N ALA A 269 -37.73 -3.48 -13.72
CA ALA A 269 -36.43 -3.99 -14.18
C ALA A 269 -35.28 -3.65 -13.22
N THR A 270 -34.50 -4.66 -12.83
CA THR A 270 -33.13 -4.48 -12.34
C THR A 270 -32.21 -4.31 -13.56
N ILE A 271 -31.63 -3.12 -13.76
CA ILE A 271 -30.75 -2.84 -14.89
C ILE A 271 -29.29 -2.77 -14.41
N PHE A 272 -28.42 -3.58 -15.02
CA PHE A 272 -26.96 -3.46 -14.87
C PHE A 272 -26.43 -2.33 -15.75
N LEU A 273 -25.96 -1.24 -15.13
CA LEU A 273 -25.30 -0.14 -15.83
C LEU A 273 -23.79 -0.38 -15.86
N THR A 274 -23.19 -0.36 -17.05
CA THR A 274 -21.72 -0.29 -17.19
C THR A 274 -21.19 1.05 -16.67
N PRO A 275 -19.98 1.11 -16.07
CA PRO A 275 -19.44 2.32 -15.44
C PRO A 275 -19.41 3.57 -16.32
N GLY A 276 -19.25 3.39 -17.64
CA GLY A 276 -19.29 4.50 -18.61
C GLY A 276 -20.66 5.18 -18.74
N LYS A 277 -21.76 4.41 -18.68
CA LYS A 277 -23.13 4.94 -18.79
C LYS A 277 -23.60 5.61 -17.50
N ALA A 278 -23.15 5.12 -16.34
CA ALA A 278 -23.44 5.72 -15.04
C ALA A 278 -22.86 7.14 -14.91
N ARG A 279 -21.65 7.39 -15.44
CA ARG A 279 -21.02 8.72 -15.46
C ARG A 279 -21.78 9.73 -16.31
N THR A 280 -22.29 9.32 -17.46
CA THR A 280 -23.03 10.20 -18.38
C THR A 280 -24.39 10.61 -17.80
N ILE A 281 -25.07 9.70 -17.08
CA ILE A 281 -26.34 9.99 -16.39
C ILE A 281 -26.11 10.92 -15.18
N LEU A 282 -25.04 10.70 -14.40
CA LEU A 282 -24.68 11.58 -13.28
C LEU A 282 -24.32 13.00 -13.73
N ALA A 283 -23.72 13.17 -14.91
CA ALA A 283 -23.44 14.48 -15.49
C ALA A 283 -24.70 15.20 -16.03
N ALA A 284 -25.76 14.46 -16.37
CA ALA A 284 -27.02 15.01 -16.85
C ALA A 284 -27.97 15.42 -15.69
N LEU A 285 -27.86 14.76 -14.52
CA LEU A 285 -28.73 14.99 -13.35
C LEU A 285 -28.24 16.09 -12.39
N SER A 286 -27.16 16.80 -12.72
CA SER A 286 -26.65 17.87 -11.85
C SER A 286 -27.45 19.16 -11.98
N LYS A 287 -28.65 19.17 -11.39
CA LYS A 287 -29.32 20.31 -10.73
C LYS A 287 -30.55 19.80 -9.93
N PRO A 288 -30.42 19.42 -8.65
CA PRO A 288 -31.59 19.25 -7.79
C PRO A 288 -32.00 20.58 -7.17
N THR A 289 -33.31 20.78 -7.03
CA THR A 289 -33.85 21.84 -6.18
C THR A 289 -33.73 21.47 -4.70
N PRO A 290 -33.85 22.41 -3.75
CA PRO A 290 -33.49 22.19 -2.33
C PRO A 290 -34.25 21.06 -1.63
N VAL A 291 -35.39 20.62 -2.15
CA VAL A 291 -36.23 19.56 -1.57
C VAL A 291 -35.75 18.16 -1.97
N GLU A 292 -35.09 18.00 -3.13
CA GLU A 292 -34.61 16.70 -3.63
C GLU A 292 -33.21 16.33 -3.10
N ALA A 293 -32.49 17.29 -2.51
CA ALA A 293 -31.20 17.07 -1.89
C ALA A 293 -31.28 16.28 -0.56
N GLY A 294 -32.45 16.28 0.11
CA GLY A 294 -32.68 15.53 1.34
C GLY A 294 -32.78 14.02 1.09
N THR A 295 -33.63 13.63 0.13
CA THR A 295 -33.86 12.22 -0.24
C THR A 295 -32.68 11.60 -0.98
N LEU A 296 -31.92 12.40 -1.75
CA LEU A 296 -30.70 11.93 -2.40
C LEU A 296 -29.56 11.74 -1.37
N ARG A 297 -29.50 12.55 -0.31
CA ARG A 297 -28.56 12.35 0.81
C ARG A 297 -28.87 11.08 1.58
N GLU A 298 -30.14 10.79 1.85
CA GLU A 298 -30.56 9.55 2.54
C GLU A 298 -30.31 8.30 1.68
N ALA A 299 -30.54 8.37 0.36
CA ALA A 299 -30.28 7.25 -0.55
C ALA A 299 -28.78 7.04 -0.84
N LEU A 300 -27.95 8.10 -0.81
CA LEU A 300 -26.49 7.97 -0.90
C LEU A 300 -25.89 7.50 0.44
N ALA A 301 -26.42 7.96 1.58
CA ALA A 301 -26.01 7.53 2.92
C ALA A 301 -26.37 6.06 3.19
N ALA A 302 -27.55 5.60 2.75
CA ALA A 302 -27.96 4.20 2.87
C ALA A 302 -27.17 3.23 1.97
N ARG A 303 -26.40 3.74 1.00
CA ARG A 303 -25.69 2.94 0.00
C ARG A 303 -24.16 3.09 0.05
N LEU A 304 -23.66 4.09 0.78
CA LEU A 304 -22.23 4.33 1.04
C LEU A 304 -21.82 3.96 2.48
N CYS A 305 -22.77 3.55 3.34
CA CYS A 305 -22.51 3.19 4.74
C CYS A 305 -22.94 1.75 5.07
N ASP A 306 -22.38 0.75 4.39
CA ASP A 306 -22.02 -0.51 5.08
C ASP A 306 -20.63 -0.31 5.69
N ASP A 307 -20.51 0.64 6.61
CA ASP A 307 -19.29 0.77 7.40
C ASP A 307 -19.57 1.52 8.71
N PHE A 308 -19.41 0.76 9.79
CA PHE A 308 -19.29 1.03 11.22
C PHE A 308 -19.44 2.48 11.77
N THR A 309 -18.89 3.49 11.11
CA THR A 309 -18.74 4.86 11.64
C THR A 309 -20.06 5.66 11.72
N ALA A 310 -21.08 5.34 10.90
CA ALA A 310 -22.38 6.03 10.96
C ALA A 310 -23.19 5.68 12.23
N ARG A 311 -22.89 4.55 12.87
CA ARG A 311 -23.54 4.12 14.12
C ARG A 311 -22.97 4.83 15.35
N GLU A 312 -21.70 5.23 15.27
CA GLU A 312 -21.01 6.02 16.31
C GLU A 312 -21.52 7.48 16.38
N ILE A 313 -21.91 8.06 15.23
CA ILE A 313 -22.44 9.44 15.16
C ILE A 313 -23.92 9.53 15.55
N ALA A 314 -24.67 8.42 15.55
CA ALA A 314 -26.10 8.38 15.87
C ALA A 314 -26.43 8.39 17.39
N GLY A 315 -25.43 8.57 18.26
CA GLY A 315 -25.64 8.72 19.70
C GLY A 315 -26.14 7.45 20.40
N GLN A 316 -25.95 6.28 19.80
CA GLN A 316 -26.04 5.01 20.52
C GLN A 316 -24.63 4.57 20.90
N GLU A 317 -24.30 4.68 22.19
CA GLU A 317 -23.16 3.97 22.77
C GLU A 317 -23.42 2.47 22.64
N TYR A 318 -22.81 1.83 21.64
CA TYR A 318 -22.51 0.42 21.74
C TYR A 318 -21.08 0.32 22.27
N ALA A 319 -20.97 -0.07 23.53
CA ALA A 319 -19.75 -0.71 24.01
C ALA A 319 -19.46 -1.90 23.09
N PRO A 320 -18.19 -2.14 22.70
CA PRO A 320 -17.86 -3.36 21.99
C PRO A 320 -18.38 -4.55 22.79
N SER A 321 -19.18 -5.43 22.17
CA SER A 321 -19.70 -6.62 22.84
C SER A 321 -18.56 -7.63 22.99
N PHE A 322 -17.72 -7.41 24.01
CA PHE A 322 -16.88 -8.41 24.63
C PHE A 322 -17.64 -9.03 25.82
N GLU A 323 -18.93 -9.34 25.64
CA GLU A 323 -19.89 -9.70 26.70
C GLU A 323 -19.51 -10.96 27.49
N GLU A 324 -18.45 -11.67 27.09
CA GLU A 324 -17.91 -12.83 27.81
C GLU A 324 -16.63 -12.53 28.61
N SER A 325 -16.06 -11.32 28.50
CA SER A 325 -14.88 -10.91 29.28
C SER A 325 -15.29 -9.96 30.41
N ALA A 326 -14.86 -10.28 31.63
CA ALA A 326 -15.16 -9.49 32.82
C ALA A 326 -14.61 -8.05 32.70
N ASP A 327 -15.31 -7.06 33.27
CA ASP A 327 -15.00 -5.62 33.15
C ASP A 327 -13.52 -5.27 33.43
N HIS A 328 -12.88 -5.98 34.36
CA HIS A 328 -11.47 -5.79 34.71
C HIS A 328 -10.50 -6.17 33.57
N VAL A 329 -10.88 -7.10 32.69
CA VAL A 329 -10.09 -7.49 31.50
C VAL A 329 -10.16 -6.39 30.43
N GLN A 330 -11.32 -5.73 30.29
CA GLN A 330 -11.50 -4.64 29.34
C GLN A 330 -10.73 -3.38 29.76
N ASP A 331 -10.80 -3.03 31.04
CA ASP A 331 -10.02 -1.92 31.61
C ASP A 331 -8.51 -2.21 31.57
N TYR A 332 -8.12 -3.48 31.69
CA TYR A 332 -6.75 -3.96 31.54
C TYR A 332 -6.23 -3.75 30.13
N TRP A 333 -6.95 -4.21 29.09
CA TRP A 333 -6.54 -4.01 27.68
C TRP A 333 -6.48 -2.54 27.27
N ARG A 334 -7.42 -1.72 27.77
CA ARG A 334 -7.43 -0.28 27.51
C ARG A 334 -6.23 0.42 28.16
N ALA A 335 -5.92 0.09 29.41
CA ALA A 335 -4.76 0.62 30.10
C ALA A 335 -3.43 0.20 29.43
N LEU A 336 -3.37 -1.01 28.88
CA LEU A 336 -2.21 -1.51 28.13
C LEU A 336 -2.01 -0.79 26.80
N ALA A 337 -3.09 -0.56 26.05
CA ALA A 337 -3.03 0.27 24.85
C ALA A 337 -2.57 1.69 25.20
N GLU A 338 -3.07 2.28 26.28
CA GLU A 338 -2.61 3.59 26.77
C GLU A 338 -1.13 3.57 27.17
N VAL A 339 -0.63 2.54 27.85
CA VAL A 339 0.79 2.39 28.23
C VAL A 339 1.67 2.19 27.00
N ALA A 340 1.31 1.30 26.08
CA ALA A 340 2.05 1.07 24.84
C ALA A 340 2.09 2.32 23.94
N LEU A 341 1.04 3.13 23.95
CA LEU A 341 0.96 4.40 23.21
C LEU A 341 1.61 5.58 23.95
N SER A 342 1.81 5.51 25.27
CA SER A 342 2.35 6.60 26.12
C SER A 342 3.79 6.40 26.57
N GLN A 343 4.36 5.20 26.45
CA GLN A 343 5.79 5.02 26.57
C GLN A 343 6.47 5.82 25.44
N PRO A 344 7.34 6.81 25.72
CA PRO A 344 8.24 7.31 24.69
C PRO A 344 9.07 6.10 24.28
N GLY A 345 8.88 5.62 23.04
CA GLY A 345 9.57 4.46 22.50
C GLY A 345 11.05 4.52 22.84
N SER A 346 11.45 3.75 23.86
CA SER A 346 12.83 3.63 24.32
C SER A 346 13.45 2.31 23.90
N SER A 347 12.79 1.60 22.99
CA SER A 347 13.48 1.06 21.81
C SER A 347 13.28 2.05 20.66
N GLU A 348 14.33 2.33 19.90
CA GLU A 348 14.30 3.14 18.68
C GLU A 348 13.50 2.43 17.56
N SER A 349 12.22 2.12 17.78
CA SER A 349 11.32 1.68 16.73
C SER A 349 10.95 2.92 15.90
N GLY A 350 11.71 3.17 14.84
CA GLY A 350 11.61 4.36 14.01
C GLY A 350 10.17 4.61 13.53
N GLY A 351 9.51 5.61 14.13
CA GLY A 351 8.24 6.14 13.63
C GLY A 351 8.38 6.67 12.20
N TRP A 352 7.26 6.96 11.55
CA TRP A 352 7.25 7.54 10.21
C TRP A 352 7.97 8.89 10.19
N LEU A 353 9.07 8.97 9.45
CA LEU A 353 9.89 10.17 9.27
C LEU A 353 9.63 10.79 7.88
N PRO A 354 9.82 12.11 7.70
CA PRO A 354 9.71 12.75 6.38
C PRO A 354 10.68 12.13 5.38
N ILE A 355 10.24 11.89 4.13
CA ILE A 355 11.04 11.19 3.12
C ILE A 355 12.40 11.87 2.83
N GLU A 356 12.52 13.17 3.07
CA GLU A 356 13.76 13.94 2.88
C GLU A 356 14.84 13.60 3.92
N THR A 357 14.45 13.03 5.06
CA THR A 357 15.37 12.57 6.12
C THR A 357 15.88 11.16 5.88
N ALA A 358 15.36 10.49 4.85
CA ALA A 358 15.71 9.11 4.56
C ALA A 358 17.17 8.98 4.11
N PRO A 359 17.80 7.81 4.36
CA PRO A 359 19.14 7.53 3.86
C PRO A 359 19.21 7.79 2.36
N LYS A 360 20.23 8.53 1.90
CA LYS A 360 20.31 8.94 0.49
C LYS A 360 20.31 7.75 -0.47
N ASP A 361 20.79 6.60 0.00
CA ASP A 361 20.79 5.33 -0.69
C ASP A 361 20.37 4.21 0.27
N GLY A 362 19.53 3.30 -0.19
CA GLY A 362 19.06 2.16 0.61
C GLY A 362 17.63 1.76 0.29
N THR A 363 17.11 0.77 1.02
CA THR A 363 15.70 0.37 0.97
C THR A 363 15.06 0.73 2.30
N VAL A 364 13.90 1.38 2.22
CA VAL A 364 13.07 1.79 3.35
C VAL A 364 11.65 1.29 3.13
N ILE A 365 10.85 1.32 4.18
CA ILE A 365 9.41 1.19 4.07
C ILE A 365 8.87 2.60 3.84
N GLY A 366 8.08 2.83 2.79
CA GLY A 366 7.57 4.14 2.43
C GLY A 366 6.05 4.20 2.37
N TRP A 367 5.49 5.34 2.80
CA TRP A 367 4.07 5.65 2.71
C TRP A 367 3.76 6.23 1.33
N VAL A 368 2.91 5.55 0.57
CA VAL A 368 2.52 5.94 -0.79
C VAL A 368 1.06 6.38 -0.77
N PRO A 369 0.78 7.69 -0.74
CA PRO A 369 -0.59 8.16 -0.82
C PRO A 369 -1.18 7.78 -2.19
N CYS A 370 -2.40 7.24 -2.25
CA CYS A 370 -3.02 6.88 -3.55
C CYS A 370 -4.51 7.21 -3.60
N ALA A 371 -4.85 8.24 -4.36
CA ALA A 371 -6.24 8.71 -4.51
C ALA A 371 -7.22 7.68 -5.12
N LYS A 372 -6.73 6.62 -5.77
CA LYS A 372 -7.58 5.60 -6.43
C LYS A 372 -7.66 4.26 -5.71
N ARG A 373 -6.70 3.95 -4.83
CA ARG A 373 -6.57 2.62 -4.20
C ARG A 373 -6.42 2.67 -2.68
N GLY A 374 -6.56 3.86 -2.08
CA GLY A 374 -6.26 4.06 -0.67
C GLY A 374 -4.75 4.19 -0.44
N ASP A 375 -4.39 4.81 0.68
CA ASP A 375 -3.00 4.92 1.09
C ASP A 375 -2.44 3.53 1.40
N ARG A 376 -1.16 3.31 1.07
CA ARG A 376 -0.52 2.01 1.23
C ARG A 376 0.93 2.13 1.63
N ILE A 377 1.43 1.07 2.24
CA ILE A 377 2.82 0.91 2.65
C ILE A 377 3.52 0.04 1.61
N GLU A 378 4.62 0.51 1.04
CA GLU A 378 5.41 -0.24 0.07
C GLU A 378 6.90 -0.20 0.40
N LEU A 379 7.68 -1.16 -0.10
CA LEU A 379 9.13 -1.05 -0.11
C LEU A 379 9.57 0.03 -1.11
N VAL A 380 10.36 0.98 -0.63
CA VAL A 380 10.86 2.13 -1.37
C VAL A 380 12.37 2.09 -1.38
N LYS A 381 12.95 2.04 -2.58
CA LYS A 381 14.38 2.18 -2.79
C LYS A 381 14.74 3.64 -3.03
N LEU A 382 15.66 4.17 -2.24
CA LEU A 382 16.19 5.51 -2.38
C LEU A 382 17.42 5.46 -3.27
N ARG A 383 17.46 6.29 -4.31
CA ARG A 383 18.62 6.45 -5.19
C ARG A 383 18.92 7.94 -5.34
N ASN A 384 20.07 8.38 -4.85
CA ASN A 384 20.43 9.80 -4.77
C ASN A 384 19.38 10.65 -4.04
N GLY A 385 18.81 10.12 -2.94
CA GLY A 385 17.77 10.78 -2.13
C GLY A 385 16.39 10.84 -2.78
N LYS A 386 16.18 10.18 -3.93
CA LYS A 386 14.86 10.10 -4.58
C LYS A 386 14.21 8.74 -4.33
N PRO A 387 12.96 8.69 -3.84
CA PRO A 387 12.25 7.45 -3.58
C PRO A 387 11.74 6.80 -4.88
N PHE A 388 11.98 5.50 -5.03
CA PHE A 388 11.46 4.64 -6.08
C PHE A 388 10.81 3.43 -5.44
N THR A 389 9.51 3.27 -5.63
CA THR A 389 8.78 2.10 -5.12
C THR A 389 9.17 0.83 -5.88
N VAL A 390 9.39 -0.26 -5.17
CA VAL A 390 9.83 -1.55 -5.72
C VAL A 390 8.59 -2.37 -6.07
N GLY A 391 8.29 -2.55 -7.37
CA GLY A 391 7.08 -3.29 -7.79
C GLY A 391 6.69 -3.11 -9.27
N SER A 392 5.55 -3.71 -9.65
CA SER A 392 5.13 -3.94 -11.05
C SER A 392 4.46 -2.75 -11.77
N GLU A 393 4.28 -1.60 -11.12
CA GLU A 393 3.58 -0.43 -11.67
C GLU A 393 4.55 0.65 -12.17
N PHE A 394 4.12 1.42 -13.19
CA PHE A 394 4.96 2.45 -13.81
C PHE A 394 5.09 3.70 -12.94
N ALA A 395 6.30 4.27 -12.89
CA ALA A 395 6.67 5.38 -11.99
C ALA A 395 5.93 6.71 -12.22
N PHE A 396 5.28 6.91 -13.38
CA PHE A 396 4.65 8.20 -13.73
C PHE A 396 3.21 8.37 -13.22
N ASP A 397 2.55 7.29 -12.79
CA ASP A 397 1.16 7.34 -12.29
C ASP A 397 1.08 7.34 -10.75
N ARG A 398 2.23 7.34 -10.06
CA ARG A 398 2.30 7.23 -8.60
C ARG A 398 2.49 8.60 -7.96
N PRO A 399 1.70 8.96 -6.93
CA PRO A 399 1.98 10.10 -6.08
C PRO A 399 3.35 9.93 -5.39
N PRO A 400 4.03 11.04 -5.05
CA PRO A 400 5.32 10.97 -4.38
C PRO A 400 5.19 10.30 -3.01
N VAL A 401 6.18 9.49 -2.65
CA VAL A 401 6.33 8.95 -1.29
C VAL A 401 6.58 10.12 -0.35
N THR A 402 5.83 10.20 0.75
CA THR A 402 5.89 11.35 1.67
C THR A 402 6.61 11.03 2.97
N HIS A 403 6.52 9.79 3.45
CA HIS A 403 7.13 9.36 4.71
C HIS A 403 7.84 8.01 4.52
N TRP A 404 8.80 7.74 5.41
CA TRP A 404 9.51 6.47 5.46
C TRP A 404 9.72 5.99 6.89
N MET A 405 10.02 4.70 7.04
CA MET A 405 10.54 4.10 8.27
C MET A 405 11.66 3.10 7.91
N PRO A 406 12.64 2.87 8.80
CA PRO A 406 13.68 1.87 8.56
C PRO A 406 13.07 0.47 8.41
N LEU A 407 13.76 -0.40 7.67
CA LEU A 407 13.39 -1.82 7.64
C LEU A 407 13.57 -2.41 9.05
N PRO A 408 12.62 -3.22 9.54
CA PRO A 408 12.83 -3.94 10.78
C PRO A 408 14.04 -4.86 10.64
N SER A 409 14.76 -5.05 11.75
CA SER A 409 15.86 -6.01 11.86
C SER A 409 15.40 -7.39 11.38
N ILE A 410 16.25 -8.12 10.67
CA ILE A 410 15.96 -9.54 10.38
C ILE A 410 16.10 -10.30 11.70
N PRO A 411 15.09 -11.07 12.16
CA PRO A 411 15.20 -11.85 13.39
C PRO A 411 16.38 -12.81 13.29
N SER A 412 17.19 -12.89 14.35
CA SER A 412 18.43 -13.65 14.34
C SER A 412 18.16 -15.15 14.24
N SER A 413 19.11 -15.93 13.72
CA SER A 413 18.95 -17.38 13.58
C SER A 413 18.83 -18.16 14.90
N LYS A 414 18.96 -17.48 16.05
CA LYS A 414 18.75 -18.07 17.38
C LYS A 414 17.30 -17.93 17.87
N GLU A 415 16.52 -17.07 17.23
CA GLU A 415 15.10 -16.80 17.53
C GLU A 415 14.14 -17.57 16.59
N ARG A 416 14.68 -18.50 15.77
CA ARG A 416 13.92 -19.46 14.96
C ARG A 416 14.19 -20.87 15.44
#